data_AF-A0A375YDL2-F1
#
_entry.id   AF-A0A375YDL2-F1
#
_cell.length_a   1.000
_cell.length_b   1.000
_cell.length_c   1.000
_cell.angle_alpha   90.00
_cell.angle_beta   90.00
_cell.angle_gamma   90.00
#
_symmetry.space_group_name_H-M   'P 1'
#
loop_
_entity.id
_entity.type
_entity.pdbx_description
1 polymer ?
#
loop_
_entity_poly.entity_id
_entity_poly.type
_entity_poly.pdbx_seq_one_letter_code
_entity_poly.pdbx_strand_id
1 'polypeptide(L)'
;MPEARSDATRTVELPLRTLEAMRTGLPALIDRMVEAVTAEVPSLAQAAQESWRPIIDASAAQLLSSLIDGLRPAAGAGAAVPMQEVLDTAHRFGRREARNGRPPEVQLAAYRVGARELWRDWSALAAHDGVDRDQISAFAEMFFAYLDLISAAGVAGHAEEQARSGLDRERRRERLVRMLLGDATSGELDLAAEYASWATPRTLTAVAIPSAPQRGRAAVTTDPRTLHVPHDAIDSHIGLRVMLVCDVGGAARPSFLASLNGSGAVVGPARDWKNAKSSIRRVMRAVHVRSTDSAAVLDTEEFLPELVVSADAEALADLRTRALAPLVDLSEAAQERLTETLRSWLLHHGRRDDVAADLFVSPSTIRYRLRQLREAYGERLRDPRVIAELTVALAAGSDIQAGRQVTTPPIEGEDRCPMP
;
A
#
# COMPACT_ATOMS: atom_id res chain seq x y z
N MET A 1 41.24 -19.72 40.13
CA MET A 1 41.40 -19.58 38.67
C MET A 1 41.38 -20.97 38.07
N PRO A 2 40.25 -21.46 37.52
CA PRO A 2 40.26 -22.65 36.70
C PRO A 2 40.59 -22.23 35.26
N GLU A 3 41.54 -22.95 34.67
CA GLU A 3 42.05 -22.72 33.31
C GLU A 3 40.93 -22.86 32.27
N ALA A 4 40.79 -21.83 31.44
CA ALA A 4 40.00 -21.88 30.23
C ALA A 4 40.64 -22.89 29.27
N ARG A 5 39.99 -24.05 29.09
CA ARG A 5 40.27 -24.94 27.96
C ARG A 5 39.89 -24.18 26.70
N SER A 6 40.92 -23.73 25.99
CA SER A 6 40.85 -23.23 24.62
C SER A 6 40.03 -24.21 23.78
N ASP A 7 38.91 -23.73 23.24
CA ASP A 7 38.04 -24.41 22.30
C ASP A 7 38.80 -24.55 20.97
N ALA A 8 39.69 -25.54 20.93
CA ALA A 8 40.37 -25.94 19.71
C ALA A 8 39.31 -26.53 18.79
N THR A 9 39.05 -25.85 17.67
CA THR A 9 38.20 -26.32 16.59
C THR A 9 38.57 -27.77 16.28
N ARG A 10 37.76 -28.74 16.73
CA ARG A 10 38.01 -30.17 16.50
C ARG A 10 37.96 -30.40 15.00
N THR A 11 39.12 -30.54 14.37
CA THR A 11 39.23 -30.92 12.98
C THR A 11 38.63 -32.31 12.82
N VAL A 12 37.67 -32.44 11.90
CA VAL A 12 37.03 -33.73 11.61
C VAL A 12 38.01 -34.57 10.78
N GLU A 13 38.91 -35.30 11.45
CA GLU A 13 39.84 -36.21 10.79
C GLU A 13 39.24 -37.61 10.71
N LEU A 14 38.46 -37.88 9.66
CA LEU A 14 37.94 -39.23 9.39
C LEU A 14 38.98 -40.09 8.67
N PRO A 15 38.98 -41.42 8.90
CA PRO A 15 39.81 -42.34 8.12
C PRO A 15 39.51 -42.22 6.62
N LEU A 16 40.54 -42.23 5.77
CA LEU A 16 40.38 -42.12 4.31
C LEU A 16 39.43 -43.19 3.74
N ARG A 17 39.51 -44.43 4.25
CA ARG A 17 38.59 -45.54 3.91
C ARG A 17 37.11 -45.18 4.13
N THR A 18 36.83 -44.40 5.17
CA THR A 18 35.48 -43.98 5.55
C THR A 18 34.99 -42.88 4.62
N LEU A 19 35.84 -41.91 4.27
CA LEU A 19 35.52 -40.89 3.27
C LEU A 19 35.29 -41.48 1.88
N GLU A 20 36.08 -42.48 1.49
CA GLU A 20 35.89 -43.23 0.24
C GLU A 20 34.57 -43.99 0.25
N ALA A 21 34.25 -44.69 1.35
CA ALA A 21 32.98 -45.39 1.50
C ALA A 21 31.77 -44.43 1.46
N MET A 22 31.84 -43.26 2.09
CA MET A 22 30.81 -42.22 2.00
C MET A 22 30.60 -41.77 0.55
N ARG A 23 31.69 -41.54 -0.20
CA ARG A 23 31.62 -41.10 -1.60
C ARG A 23 31.05 -42.18 -2.51
N THR A 24 31.43 -43.44 -2.31
CA THR A 24 30.92 -44.58 -3.07
C THR A 24 29.44 -44.86 -2.76
N GLY A 25 29.02 -44.71 -1.51
CA GLY A 25 27.64 -44.92 -1.07
C GLY A 25 26.69 -43.76 -1.41
N LEU A 26 27.22 -42.59 -1.76
CA LEU A 26 26.45 -41.37 -1.94
C LEU A 26 25.24 -41.49 -2.91
N PRO A 27 25.36 -42.11 -4.10
CA PRO A 27 24.20 -42.26 -5.00
C PRO A 27 23.04 -43.02 -4.36
N ALA A 28 23.34 -44.13 -3.67
CA ALA A 28 22.32 -44.94 -3.00
C ALA A 28 21.70 -44.20 -1.81
N LEU A 29 22.47 -43.36 -1.11
CA LEU A 29 21.95 -42.50 -0.06
C LEU A 29 20.99 -41.43 -0.61
N ILE A 30 21.35 -40.78 -1.73
CA ILE A 30 20.49 -39.79 -2.38
C ILE A 30 19.15 -40.40 -2.79
N ASP A 31 19.18 -41.59 -3.40
CA ASP A 31 17.94 -42.28 -3.79
C ASP A 31 17.03 -42.52 -2.57
N ARG A 32 17.58 -43.04 -1.46
CA ARG A 32 16.82 -43.25 -0.23
C ARG A 32 16.31 -41.95 0.38
N MET A 33 17.10 -40.87 0.34
CA MET A 33 16.67 -39.56 0.81
C MET A 33 15.48 -39.04 0.00
N VAL A 34 15.55 -39.13 -1.32
CA VAL A 34 14.51 -38.64 -2.23
C VAL A 34 13.23 -39.46 -2.04
N GLU A 35 13.34 -40.78 -1.89
CA GLU A 35 12.21 -41.66 -1.55
C GLU A 35 11.60 -41.30 -0.20
N ALA A 36 12.42 -41.12 0.84
CA ALA A 36 11.95 -40.75 2.18
C ALA A 36 11.27 -39.37 2.18
N VAL A 37 11.86 -38.37 1.51
CA VAL A 37 11.27 -37.03 1.36
C VAL A 37 9.94 -37.09 0.61
N THR A 38 9.88 -37.89 -0.46
CA THR A 38 8.65 -38.10 -1.24
C THR A 38 7.57 -38.78 -0.40
N ALA A 39 7.93 -39.73 0.47
CA ALA A 39 6.98 -40.42 1.33
C ALA A 39 6.49 -39.56 2.52
N GLU A 40 7.38 -38.77 3.12
CA GLU A 40 7.10 -38.04 4.36
C GLU A 40 6.64 -36.59 4.15
N VAL A 41 6.85 -36.02 2.96
CA VAL A 41 6.48 -34.62 2.63
C VAL A 41 5.45 -34.60 1.50
N PRO A 42 4.13 -34.64 1.80
CA PRO A 42 3.07 -34.79 0.81
C PRO A 42 3.07 -33.74 -0.30
N SER A 43 3.43 -32.50 0.03
CA SER A 43 3.54 -31.42 -0.97
C SER A 43 4.61 -31.74 -2.02
N LEU A 44 5.76 -32.28 -1.62
CA LEU A 44 6.82 -32.70 -2.54
C LEU A 44 6.46 -34.00 -3.29
N ALA A 45 5.68 -34.89 -2.69
CA ALA A 45 5.15 -36.08 -3.36
C ALA A 45 4.32 -35.73 -4.59
N GLN A 46 3.46 -34.72 -4.47
CA GLN A 46 2.66 -34.19 -5.58
C GLN A 46 3.54 -33.56 -6.66
N ALA A 47 4.59 -32.81 -6.29
CA ALA A 47 5.55 -32.27 -7.25
C ALA A 47 6.35 -33.36 -7.96
N ALA A 48 6.78 -34.42 -7.28
CA ALA A 48 7.59 -35.48 -7.88
C ALA A 48 6.90 -36.14 -9.09
N GLN A 49 5.56 -36.19 -9.10
CA GLN A 49 4.74 -36.66 -10.22
C GLN A 49 4.79 -35.70 -11.44
N GLU A 50 5.15 -34.43 -11.23
CA GLU A 50 5.24 -33.35 -12.22
C GLU A 50 6.68 -33.13 -12.75
N SER A 51 7.50 -34.19 -12.84
CA SER A 51 8.90 -34.14 -13.34
C SER A 51 9.91 -33.40 -12.44
N TRP A 52 9.68 -33.38 -11.14
CA TRP A 52 10.45 -32.59 -10.18
C TRP A 52 11.59 -33.37 -9.50
N ARG A 53 11.56 -34.72 -9.58
CA ARG A 53 12.56 -35.62 -9.01
C ARG A 53 14.01 -35.31 -9.45
N PRO A 54 14.32 -35.10 -10.75
CA PRO A 54 15.70 -34.82 -11.19
C PRO A 54 16.31 -33.56 -10.57
N ILE A 55 15.48 -32.60 -10.16
CA ILE A 55 15.91 -31.33 -9.56
C ILE A 55 16.25 -31.52 -8.08
N ILE A 56 15.47 -32.34 -7.38
CA ILE A 56 15.79 -32.76 -6.01
C ILE A 56 17.06 -33.61 -6.04
N ASP A 57 17.17 -34.58 -6.95
CA ASP A 57 18.34 -35.44 -7.10
C ASP A 57 19.62 -34.62 -7.32
N ALA A 58 19.60 -33.68 -8.27
CA ALA A 58 20.74 -32.82 -8.56
C ALA A 58 21.12 -31.92 -7.36
N SER A 59 20.13 -31.38 -6.66
CA SER A 59 20.36 -30.53 -5.48
C SER A 59 20.94 -31.33 -4.32
N ALA A 60 20.38 -32.52 -4.03
CA ALA A 60 20.87 -33.42 -3.00
C ALA A 60 22.29 -33.91 -3.32
N ALA A 61 22.56 -34.27 -4.56
CA ALA A 61 23.89 -34.66 -5.02
C ALA A 61 24.93 -33.56 -4.79
N GLN A 62 24.62 -32.32 -5.17
CA GLN A 62 25.52 -31.20 -5.00
C GLN A 62 25.76 -30.87 -3.51
N LEU A 63 24.71 -30.82 -2.69
CA LEU A 63 24.83 -30.51 -1.27
C LEU A 63 25.60 -31.60 -0.50
N LEU A 64 25.36 -32.87 -0.77
CA LEU A 64 26.03 -33.97 -0.06
C LEU A 64 27.46 -34.20 -0.55
N SER A 65 27.72 -34.04 -1.86
CA SER A 65 29.10 -34.11 -2.38
C SER A 65 29.96 -33.03 -1.76
N SER A 66 29.43 -31.80 -1.63
CA SER A 66 30.15 -30.68 -1.01
C SER A 66 30.41 -30.89 0.48
N LEU A 67 29.50 -31.54 1.20
CA LEU A 67 29.71 -31.95 2.59
C LEU A 67 30.87 -32.95 2.71
N ILE A 68 30.91 -33.97 1.84
CA ILE A 68 31.97 -35.00 1.84
C ILE A 68 33.31 -34.40 1.43
N ASP A 69 33.35 -33.51 0.44
CA ASP A 69 34.58 -32.83 0.03
C ASP A 69 35.12 -31.90 1.13
N GLY A 70 34.23 -31.26 1.91
CA GLY A 70 34.58 -30.43 3.07
C GLY A 70 35.20 -31.20 4.25
N LEU A 71 35.06 -32.54 4.28
CA LEU A 71 35.66 -33.42 5.29
C LEU A 71 37.09 -33.86 4.95
N ARG A 72 37.59 -33.56 3.74
CA ARG A 72 38.95 -33.97 3.33
C ARG A 72 40.02 -33.08 4.00
N PRO A 73 41.15 -33.66 4.45
CA PRO A 73 42.29 -32.88 4.94
C PRO A 73 42.83 -31.91 3.87
N ALA A 74 43.28 -30.73 4.30
CA ALA A 74 43.75 -29.64 3.43
C ALA A 74 44.87 -30.05 2.44
N ALA A 75 45.66 -31.07 2.76
CA ALA A 75 46.74 -31.59 1.91
C ALA A 75 46.26 -32.44 0.71
N GLY A 76 44.98 -32.81 0.64
CA GLY A 76 44.38 -33.65 -0.41
C GLY A 76 43.12 -33.05 -1.03
N ALA A 77 42.89 -31.75 -0.85
CA ALA A 77 41.81 -31.01 -1.47
C ALA A 77 42.12 -30.79 -2.95
N GLY A 78 41.62 -31.69 -3.82
CA GLY A 78 41.24 -31.27 -5.18
C GLY A 78 40.21 -30.13 -5.08
N ALA A 79 39.89 -29.47 -6.20
CA ALA A 79 39.00 -28.30 -6.23
C ALA A 79 37.67 -28.53 -5.49
N ALA A 80 37.65 -28.26 -4.18
CA ALA A 80 36.48 -28.36 -3.35
C ALA A 80 35.52 -27.25 -3.78
N VAL A 81 34.24 -27.59 -3.91
CA VAL A 81 33.21 -26.60 -4.24
C VAL A 81 33.24 -25.51 -3.15
N PRO A 82 33.42 -24.22 -3.51
CA PRO A 82 33.42 -23.15 -2.53
C PRO A 82 32.11 -23.15 -1.73
N MET A 83 32.17 -22.94 -0.41
CA MET A 83 30.97 -22.92 0.45
C MET A 83 29.89 -21.98 -0.10
N GLN A 84 30.28 -20.86 -0.71
CA GLN A 84 29.33 -19.93 -1.34
C GLN A 84 28.47 -20.58 -2.44
N GLU A 85 29.04 -21.46 -3.26
CA GLU A 85 28.31 -22.14 -4.34
C GLU A 85 27.29 -23.15 -3.77
N VAL A 86 27.60 -23.75 -2.62
CA VAL A 86 26.68 -24.61 -1.87
C VAL A 86 25.50 -23.80 -1.34
N LEU A 87 25.78 -22.65 -0.72
CA LEU A 87 24.75 -21.73 -0.22
C LEU A 87 23.88 -21.20 -1.36
N ASP A 88 24.47 -20.87 -2.51
CA ASP A 88 23.75 -20.43 -3.70
C ASP A 88 22.80 -21.50 -4.24
N THR A 89 23.15 -22.78 -4.12
CA THR A 89 22.27 -23.91 -4.48
C THR A 89 21.08 -24.01 -3.53
N ALA A 90 21.31 -23.93 -2.21
CA ALA A 90 20.21 -23.92 -1.23
C ALA A 90 19.30 -22.68 -1.40
N HIS A 91 19.90 -21.51 -1.67
CA HIS A 91 19.20 -20.27 -1.95
C HIS A 91 18.34 -20.34 -3.22
N ARG A 92 18.88 -20.92 -4.31
CA ARG A 92 18.11 -21.17 -5.55
C ARG A 92 16.94 -22.11 -5.32
N PHE A 93 17.11 -23.14 -4.49
CA PHE A 93 16.03 -24.04 -4.11
C PHE A 93 14.91 -23.29 -3.37
N GLY A 94 15.25 -22.45 -2.39
CA GLY A 94 14.26 -21.64 -1.65
C GLY A 94 13.48 -20.67 -2.53
N ARG A 95 14.14 -19.97 -3.46
CA ARG A 95 13.47 -19.12 -4.47
C ARG A 95 12.49 -19.91 -5.33
N ARG A 96 12.84 -21.15 -5.71
CA ARG A 96 11.96 -22.01 -6.50
C ARG A 96 10.69 -22.37 -5.72
N GLU A 97 10.82 -22.73 -4.45
CA GLU A 97 9.66 -23.07 -3.61
C GLU A 97 8.70 -21.91 -3.43
N ALA A 98 9.23 -20.69 -3.25
CA ALA A 98 8.42 -19.48 -3.22
C ALA A 98 7.63 -19.25 -4.53
N ARG A 99 8.26 -19.45 -5.71
CA ARG A 99 7.56 -19.32 -7.00
C ARG A 99 6.44 -20.34 -7.17
N ASN A 100 6.60 -21.53 -6.59
CA ASN A 100 5.61 -22.58 -6.62
C ASN A 100 4.55 -22.44 -5.51
N GLY A 101 4.57 -21.35 -4.72
CA GLY A 101 3.61 -21.09 -3.65
C GLY A 101 3.74 -22.01 -2.43
N ARG A 102 4.87 -22.70 -2.27
CA ARG A 102 5.10 -23.66 -1.18
C ARG A 102 5.76 -22.95 -0.01
N PRO A 103 5.28 -23.13 1.22
CA PRO A 103 5.81 -22.38 2.35
C PRO A 103 7.19 -22.95 2.77
N PRO A 104 8.07 -22.15 3.41
CA PRO A 104 9.47 -22.53 3.68
C PRO A 104 9.59 -23.77 4.56
N GLU A 105 8.57 -24.10 5.36
CA GLU A 105 8.50 -25.29 6.19
C GLU A 105 8.55 -26.58 5.37
N VAL A 106 8.10 -26.56 4.11
CA VAL A 106 8.20 -27.71 3.19
C VAL A 106 9.66 -28.04 2.90
N GLN A 107 10.48 -27.04 2.60
CA GLN A 107 11.92 -27.21 2.37
C GLN A 107 12.62 -27.68 3.65
N LEU A 108 12.30 -27.07 4.79
CA LEU A 108 12.89 -27.46 6.09
C LEU A 108 12.50 -28.90 6.48
N ALA A 109 11.28 -29.34 6.18
CA ALA A 109 10.86 -30.73 6.38
C ALA A 109 11.71 -31.68 5.53
N ALA A 110 11.94 -31.35 4.25
CA ALA A 110 12.79 -32.15 3.38
C ALA A 110 14.24 -32.25 3.89
N TYR A 111 14.82 -31.14 4.37
CA TYR A 111 16.15 -31.13 4.97
C TYR A 111 16.23 -31.97 6.24
N ARG A 112 15.19 -31.94 7.10
CA ARG A 112 15.13 -32.80 8.30
C ARG A 112 15.06 -34.29 7.96
N VAL A 113 14.29 -34.66 6.93
CA VAL A 113 14.21 -36.05 6.47
C VAL A 113 15.54 -36.50 5.88
N GLY A 114 16.14 -35.70 4.98
CA GLY A 114 17.46 -35.99 4.42
C GLY A 114 18.55 -36.09 5.49
N ALA A 115 18.56 -35.19 6.47
CA ALA A 115 19.49 -35.24 7.60
C ALA A 115 19.37 -36.55 8.40
N ARG A 116 18.15 -37.05 8.61
CA ARG A 116 17.91 -38.31 9.31
C ARG A 116 18.46 -39.50 8.54
N GLU A 117 18.27 -39.53 7.22
CA GLU A 117 18.81 -40.57 6.34
C GLU A 117 20.34 -40.54 6.28
N LEU A 118 20.95 -39.35 6.18
CA LEU A 118 22.40 -39.20 6.26
C LEU A 118 22.93 -39.73 7.60
N TRP A 119 22.27 -39.36 8.70
CA TRP A 119 22.70 -39.77 10.04
C TRP A 119 22.62 -41.28 10.23
N ARG A 120 21.56 -41.92 9.70
CA ARG A 120 21.41 -43.39 9.69
C ARG A 120 22.54 -44.07 8.93
N ASP A 121 22.85 -43.59 7.72
CA ASP A 121 23.92 -44.13 6.88
C ASP A 121 25.31 -43.94 7.50
N TRP A 122 25.58 -42.72 7.98
CA TRP A 122 26.81 -42.38 8.71
C TRP A 122 27.02 -43.26 9.94
N SER A 123 25.99 -43.44 10.77
CA SER A 123 26.08 -44.22 12.01
C SER A 123 26.43 -45.69 11.73
N ALA A 124 25.87 -46.26 10.66
CA ALA A 124 26.19 -47.63 10.23
C ALA A 124 27.64 -47.76 9.77
N LEU A 125 28.12 -46.80 8.98
CA LEU A 125 29.49 -46.77 8.48
C LEU A 125 30.51 -46.56 9.61
N ALA A 126 30.24 -45.62 10.51
CA ALA A 126 31.10 -45.32 11.66
C ALA A 126 31.28 -46.55 12.58
N ALA A 127 30.21 -47.32 12.79
CA ALA A 127 30.27 -48.56 13.57
C ALA A 127 31.09 -49.66 12.88
N HIS A 128 30.94 -49.80 11.56
CA HIS A 128 31.70 -50.77 10.77
C HIS A 128 33.20 -50.44 10.73
N ASP A 129 33.55 -49.17 10.57
CA ASP A 129 34.93 -48.71 10.41
C ASP A 129 35.64 -48.41 11.74
N GLY A 130 34.97 -48.61 12.87
CA GLY A 130 35.54 -48.37 14.20
C GLY A 130 35.93 -46.91 14.44
N VAL A 131 35.13 -45.96 13.93
CA VAL A 131 35.33 -44.52 14.14
C VAL A 131 35.15 -44.19 15.62
N ASP A 132 36.08 -43.44 16.21
CA ASP A 132 36.05 -43.12 17.64
C ASP A 132 34.95 -42.12 18.00
N ARG A 133 34.53 -42.13 19.27
CA ARG A 133 33.52 -41.22 19.83
C ARG A 133 33.83 -39.75 19.55
N ASP A 134 35.10 -39.33 19.69
CA ASP A 134 35.46 -37.93 19.48
C ASP A 134 35.30 -37.51 18.00
N GLN A 135 35.59 -38.43 17.07
CA GLN A 135 35.39 -38.21 15.63
C GLN A 135 33.91 -38.15 15.26
N ILE A 136 33.07 -39.00 15.87
CA ILE A 136 31.61 -38.97 15.70
C ILE A 136 31.03 -37.63 16.20
N SER A 137 31.49 -37.15 17.36
CA SER A 137 31.06 -35.87 17.93
C SER A 137 31.45 -34.70 17.02
N ALA A 138 32.70 -34.67 16.54
CA ALA A 138 33.19 -33.62 15.65
C ALA A 138 32.43 -33.60 14.31
N PHE A 139 32.15 -34.77 13.73
CA PHE A 139 31.30 -34.86 12.53
C PHE A 139 29.89 -34.34 12.80
N ALA A 140 29.28 -34.70 13.94
CA ALA A 140 27.94 -34.26 14.29
C ALA A 140 27.83 -32.74 14.39
N GLU A 141 28.77 -32.11 15.11
CA GLU A 141 28.84 -30.65 15.26
C GLU A 141 28.97 -29.95 13.89
N MET A 142 29.89 -30.43 13.06
CA MET A 142 30.10 -29.91 11.71
C MET A 142 28.85 -30.13 10.82
N PHE A 143 28.24 -31.30 10.88
CA PHE A 143 27.04 -31.62 10.08
C PHE A 143 25.85 -30.74 10.46
N PHE A 144 25.58 -30.55 11.75
CA PHE A 144 24.50 -29.66 12.19
C PHE A 144 24.78 -28.21 11.80
N ALA A 145 26.01 -27.72 11.96
CA ALA A 145 26.39 -26.39 11.50
C ALA A 145 26.21 -26.24 9.97
N TYR A 146 26.58 -27.26 9.20
CA TYR A 146 26.35 -27.29 7.75
C TYR A 146 24.87 -27.27 7.39
N LEU A 147 24.05 -28.08 8.06
CA LEU A 147 22.61 -28.14 7.87
C LEU A 147 21.95 -26.80 8.18
N ASP A 148 22.37 -26.13 9.25
CA ASP A 148 21.86 -24.81 9.64
C ASP A 148 22.19 -23.75 8.58
N LEU A 149 23.41 -23.78 8.03
CA LEU A 149 23.85 -22.86 6.97
C LEU A 149 23.03 -23.01 5.69
N ILE A 150 22.86 -24.24 5.18
CA ILE A 150 22.07 -24.47 3.97
C ILE A 150 20.57 -24.20 4.21
N SER A 151 20.07 -24.47 5.42
CA SER A 151 18.69 -24.15 5.82
C SER A 151 18.45 -22.64 5.81
N ALA A 152 19.36 -21.87 6.41
CA ALA A 152 19.28 -20.41 6.45
C ALA A 152 19.34 -19.79 5.05
N ALA A 153 20.25 -20.27 4.19
CA ALA A 153 20.34 -19.82 2.80
C ALA A 153 19.07 -20.11 2.00
N GLY A 154 18.46 -21.29 2.20
CA GLY A 154 17.17 -21.65 1.62
C GLY A 154 16.03 -20.73 2.04
N VAL A 155 15.87 -20.51 3.35
CA VAL A 155 14.85 -19.59 3.90
C VAL A 155 15.06 -18.16 3.39
N ALA A 156 16.30 -17.69 3.32
CA ALA A 156 16.62 -16.37 2.78
C ALA A 156 16.19 -16.23 1.32
N GLY A 157 16.49 -17.22 0.48
CA GLY A 157 16.05 -17.22 -0.92
C GLY A 157 14.54 -17.26 -1.07
N HIS A 158 13.86 -18.04 -0.22
CA HIS A 158 12.40 -18.05 -0.17
C HIS A 158 11.82 -16.66 0.14
N ALA A 159 12.32 -15.99 1.18
CA ALA A 159 11.88 -14.67 1.59
C ALA A 159 12.15 -13.59 0.51
N GLU A 160 13.32 -13.63 -0.15
CA GLU A 160 13.66 -12.72 -1.25
C GLU A 160 12.66 -12.84 -2.41
N GLU A 161 12.32 -14.06 -2.81
CA GLU A 161 11.37 -14.30 -3.90
C GLU A 161 9.95 -13.85 -3.53
N GLN A 162 9.50 -14.09 -2.30
CA GLN A 162 8.21 -13.60 -1.82
C GLN A 162 8.17 -12.06 -1.84
N ALA A 163 9.22 -11.41 -1.34
CA ALA A 163 9.34 -9.96 -1.37
C ALA A 163 9.31 -9.42 -2.81
N ARG A 164 10.05 -10.05 -3.73
CA ARG A 164 10.06 -9.66 -5.15
C ARG A 164 8.70 -9.83 -5.81
N SER A 165 8.02 -10.94 -5.57
CA SER A 165 6.66 -11.18 -6.07
C SER A 165 5.66 -10.17 -5.52
N GLY A 166 5.82 -9.77 -4.26
CA GLY A 166 5.07 -8.68 -3.64
C GLY A 166 5.30 -7.34 -4.34
N LEU A 167 6.55 -6.96 -4.59
CA LEU A 167 6.91 -5.73 -5.31
C LEU A 167 6.42 -5.74 -6.75
N ASP A 168 6.49 -6.87 -7.45
CA ASP A 168 5.96 -7.00 -8.82
C ASP A 168 4.45 -6.82 -8.84
N ARG A 169 3.73 -7.42 -7.87
CA ARG A 169 2.29 -7.22 -7.72
C ARG A 169 1.94 -5.76 -7.45
N GLU A 170 2.69 -5.09 -6.57
CA GLU A 170 2.48 -3.67 -6.28
C GLU A 170 2.72 -2.80 -7.50
N ARG A 171 3.81 -3.03 -8.25
CA ARG A 171 4.09 -2.32 -9.52
C ARG A 171 2.99 -2.50 -10.57
N ARG A 172 2.42 -3.71 -10.68
CA ARG A 172 1.31 -3.97 -11.60
C ARG A 172 0.03 -3.24 -11.18
N ARG A 173 -0.26 -3.22 -9.87
CA ARG A 173 -1.39 -2.46 -9.30
C ARG A 173 -1.20 -0.95 -9.48
N GLU A 174 0.00 -0.44 -9.24
CA GLU A 174 0.35 0.96 -9.47
C GLU A 174 0.15 1.36 -10.93
N ARG A 175 0.59 0.51 -11.86
CA ARG A 175 0.33 0.69 -13.30
C ARG A 175 -1.17 0.72 -13.62
N LEU A 176 -1.96 -0.18 -13.04
CA LEU A 176 -3.42 -0.17 -13.19
C LEU A 176 -4.01 1.15 -12.68
N VAL A 177 -3.57 1.66 -11.53
CA VAL A 177 -4.03 2.95 -10.98
C VAL A 177 -3.68 4.10 -11.93
N ARG A 178 -2.46 4.12 -12.47
CA ARG A 178 -2.08 5.13 -13.47
C ARG A 178 -2.96 5.04 -14.72
N MET A 179 -3.29 3.84 -15.19
CA MET A 179 -4.21 3.66 -16.32
C MET A 179 -5.64 4.12 -16.00
N LEU A 180 -6.15 3.84 -14.79
CA LEU A 180 -7.44 4.36 -14.31
C LEU A 180 -7.49 5.89 -14.27
N LEU A 181 -6.37 6.53 -13.94
CA LEU A 181 -6.23 7.98 -13.92
C LEU A 181 -5.96 8.59 -15.30
N GLY A 182 -5.48 7.80 -16.26
CA GLY A 182 -5.28 8.18 -17.64
C GLY A 182 -6.57 8.15 -18.45
N ASP A 183 -6.42 7.95 -19.76
CA ASP A 183 -7.51 7.83 -20.72
C ASP A 183 -7.56 6.42 -21.34
N ALA A 184 -7.19 5.40 -20.55
CA ALA A 184 -7.23 4.01 -20.96
C ALA A 184 -8.67 3.56 -21.28
N THR A 185 -8.80 2.72 -22.31
CA THR A 185 -10.07 2.12 -22.70
C THR A 185 -10.50 1.04 -21.70
N SER A 186 -11.79 0.68 -21.71
CA SER A 186 -12.32 -0.40 -20.88
C SER A 186 -11.56 -1.72 -21.05
N GLY A 187 -11.22 -2.10 -22.30
CA GLY A 187 -10.52 -3.35 -22.56
C GLY A 187 -9.08 -3.35 -22.06
N GLU A 188 -8.37 -2.21 -22.15
CA GLU A 188 -7.02 -2.07 -21.59
C GLU A 188 -7.03 -2.15 -20.06
N LEU A 189 -8.05 -1.59 -19.41
CA LEU A 189 -8.23 -1.70 -17.96
C LEU A 189 -8.51 -3.13 -17.51
N ASP A 190 -9.36 -3.87 -18.25
CA ASP A 190 -9.65 -5.27 -17.96
C ASP A 190 -8.37 -6.13 -18.03
N LEU A 191 -7.58 -5.97 -19.10
CA LEU A 191 -6.28 -6.67 -19.25
C LEU A 191 -5.28 -6.28 -18.15
N ALA A 192 -5.21 -5.01 -17.77
CA ALA A 192 -4.33 -4.56 -16.71
C ALA A 192 -4.73 -5.12 -15.34
N ALA A 193 -6.03 -5.21 -15.05
CA ALA A 193 -6.55 -5.81 -13.83
C ALA A 193 -6.25 -7.31 -13.76
N GLU A 194 -6.43 -8.03 -14.87
CA GLU A 194 -6.07 -9.44 -14.99
C GLU A 194 -4.57 -9.65 -14.78
N TYR A 195 -3.73 -8.86 -15.45
CA TYR A 195 -2.27 -8.93 -15.32
C TYR A 195 -1.78 -8.63 -13.90
N ALA A 196 -2.47 -7.73 -13.19
CA ALA A 196 -2.22 -7.42 -11.78
C ALA A 196 -2.77 -8.49 -10.81
N SER A 197 -3.43 -9.53 -11.34
CA SER A 197 -4.17 -10.53 -10.55
C SER A 197 -5.08 -9.86 -9.51
N TRP A 198 -5.72 -8.77 -9.93
CA TRP A 198 -6.55 -7.94 -9.07
C TRP A 198 -8.02 -8.30 -9.30
N ALA A 199 -8.66 -8.88 -8.28
CA ALA A 199 -10.07 -9.23 -8.33
C ALA A 199 -10.92 -7.96 -8.47
N THR A 200 -11.44 -7.72 -9.66
CA THR A 200 -12.13 -6.46 -10.01
C THR A 200 -13.39 -6.28 -9.15
N PRO A 201 -13.52 -5.16 -8.42
CA PRO A 201 -14.74 -4.81 -7.69
C PRO A 201 -15.81 -4.29 -8.64
N ARG A 202 -17.04 -4.11 -8.13
CA ARG A 202 -18.08 -3.40 -8.90
C ARG A 202 -17.81 -1.91 -8.90
N THR A 203 -17.45 -1.40 -7.73
CA THR A 203 -17.22 0.04 -7.55
C THR A 203 -15.94 0.35 -6.82
N LEU A 204 -15.38 1.51 -7.11
CA LEU A 204 -14.30 2.13 -6.36
C LEU A 204 -14.74 3.49 -5.81
N THR A 205 -14.33 3.77 -4.58
CA THR A 205 -14.53 5.05 -3.91
C THR A 205 -13.18 5.63 -3.52
N ALA A 206 -12.91 6.86 -3.95
CA ALA A 206 -11.70 7.57 -3.54
C ALA A 206 -11.83 8.05 -2.09
N VAL A 207 -10.76 7.88 -1.32
CA VAL A 207 -10.69 8.32 0.08
C VAL A 207 -9.35 9.00 0.28
N ALA A 208 -9.36 10.28 0.63
CA ALA A 208 -8.17 11.03 1.02
C ALA A 208 -8.09 11.13 2.54
N ILE A 209 -6.93 10.83 3.12
CA ILE A 209 -6.71 10.84 4.57
C ILE A 209 -5.43 11.63 4.87
N PRO A 210 -5.39 12.48 5.90
CA PRO A 210 -4.15 13.08 6.41
C PRO A 210 -3.04 12.05 6.66
N SER A 211 -1.81 12.39 6.26
CA SER A 211 -0.63 11.52 6.40
C SER A 211 -0.10 11.47 7.84
N ALA A 212 -0.47 12.44 8.68
CA ALA A 212 -0.13 12.48 10.10
C ALA A 212 -0.95 11.43 10.90
N PRO A 213 -0.43 10.88 12.00
CA PRO A 213 -1.08 9.78 12.72
C PRO A 213 -2.26 10.29 13.55
N GLN A 214 -3.42 10.44 12.93
CA GLN A 214 -4.70 10.47 13.63
C GLN A 214 -5.35 9.09 13.52
N ARG A 215 -6.14 8.71 14.52
CA ARG A 215 -6.52 7.35 14.92
C ARG A 215 -7.30 6.48 13.88
N GLY A 216 -7.39 6.90 12.62
CA GLY A 216 -8.15 6.23 11.55
C GLY A 216 -7.37 5.26 10.64
N ARG A 217 -6.07 5.03 10.89
CA ARG A 217 -5.20 4.16 10.05
C ARG A 217 -5.74 2.74 9.83
N ALA A 218 -6.54 2.21 10.76
CA ALA A 218 -6.92 0.79 10.76
C ALA A 218 -8.15 0.45 9.90
N ALA A 219 -9.00 1.42 9.52
CA ALA A 219 -10.29 1.12 8.89
C ALA A 219 -10.26 1.01 7.36
N VAL A 220 -9.32 1.70 6.68
CA VAL A 220 -9.28 1.76 5.20
C VAL A 220 -8.48 0.61 4.57
N THR A 221 -7.73 -0.16 5.36
CA THR A 221 -6.77 -1.14 4.85
C THR A 221 -7.19 -2.61 5.01
N THR A 222 -8.46 -2.89 5.30
CA THR A 222 -8.93 -4.28 5.51
C THR A 222 -9.18 -5.06 4.23
N ASP A 223 -9.51 -4.40 3.11
CA ASP A 223 -9.66 -5.09 1.82
C ASP A 223 -8.32 -5.17 1.08
N PRO A 224 -7.76 -6.38 0.81
CA PRO A 224 -6.50 -6.57 0.07
C PRO A 224 -6.56 -6.13 -1.40
N ARG A 225 -7.74 -5.78 -1.91
CA ARG A 225 -7.98 -5.20 -3.23
C ARG A 225 -7.92 -3.67 -3.22
N THR A 226 -7.82 -3.03 -2.06
CA THR A 226 -7.67 -1.57 -2.00
C THR A 226 -6.43 -1.12 -2.77
N LEU A 227 -6.58 -0.12 -3.64
CA LEU A 227 -5.48 0.40 -4.45
C LEU A 227 -4.99 1.72 -3.86
N HIS A 228 -3.66 1.86 -3.75
CA HIS A 228 -3.03 3.12 -3.37
C HIS A 228 -2.83 4.00 -4.59
N VAL A 229 -3.18 5.29 -4.47
CA VAL A 229 -2.92 6.27 -5.52
C VAL A 229 -1.53 6.85 -5.33
N PRO A 230 -0.61 6.71 -6.32
CA PRO A 230 0.72 7.30 -6.24
C PRO A 230 0.63 8.83 -6.08
N HIS A 231 1.46 9.38 -5.20
CA HIS A 231 1.44 10.82 -4.91
C HIS A 231 1.77 11.67 -6.13
N ASP A 232 2.61 11.17 -7.05
CA ASP A 232 2.99 11.80 -8.31
C ASP A 232 1.92 11.66 -9.41
N ALA A 233 0.95 10.74 -9.25
CA ALA A 233 -0.11 10.51 -10.23
C ALA A 233 -1.29 11.48 -10.08
N ILE A 234 -1.32 12.26 -9.00
CA ILE A 234 -2.32 13.28 -8.73
C ILE A 234 -1.62 14.59 -8.38
N ASP A 235 -2.22 15.72 -8.75
CA ASP A 235 -1.72 17.03 -8.37
C ASP A 235 -2.04 17.28 -6.87
N SER A 236 -1.24 16.67 -5.99
CA SER A 236 -1.43 16.71 -4.54
C SER A 236 -0.26 17.42 -3.88
N HIS A 237 -0.39 18.73 -3.68
CA HIS A 237 0.53 19.53 -2.85
C HIS A 237 0.35 19.31 -1.34
N ILE A 238 -0.55 18.42 -0.95
CA ILE A 238 -1.11 18.37 0.40
C ILE A 238 -0.72 17.03 1.00
N GLY A 239 -0.35 17.00 2.28
CA GLY A 239 0.06 15.82 3.07
C GLY A 239 -1.06 14.80 3.27
N LEU A 240 -1.74 14.39 2.20
CA LEU A 240 -2.82 13.43 2.15
C LEU A 240 -2.36 12.18 1.41
N ARG A 241 -2.88 11.03 1.85
CA ARG A 241 -2.82 9.77 1.10
C ARG A 241 -4.17 9.50 0.48
N VAL A 242 -4.18 9.17 -0.81
CA VAL A 242 -5.42 8.81 -1.52
C VAL A 242 -5.44 7.30 -1.79
N MET A 243 -6.59 6.68 -1.52
CA MET A 243 -6.84 5.26 -1.71
C MET A 243 -8.14 5.06 -2.48
N LEU A 244 -8.21 3.98 -3.26
CA LEU A 244 -9.42 3.53 -3.96
C LEU A 244 -9.95 2.29 -3.26
N VAL A 245 -11.06 2.46 -2.54
CA VAL A 245 -11.69 1.44 -1.69
C VAL A 245 -12.83 0.76 -2.45
N CYS A 246 -12.83 -0.57 -2.42
CA CYS A 246 -13.76 -1.41 -3.17
C CYS A 246 -15.15 -1.46 -2.51
N ASP A 247 -16.20 -1.31 -3.32
CA ASP A 247 -17.58 -1.74 -2.98
C ASP A 247 -18.19 -1.11 -1.71
N VAL A 248 -17.72 0.07 -1.30
CA VAL A 248 -18.22 0.83 -0.13
C VAL A 248 -19.36 1.82 -0.45
N GLY A 249 -20.00 1.66 -1.61
CA GLY A 249 -21.16 2.44 -2.02
C GLY A 249 -22.50 1.90 -1.48
N GLY A 250 -23.59 2.61 -1.78
CA GLY A 250 -24.95 2.15 -1.49
C GLY A 250 -25.17 1.83 -0.01
N ALA A 251 -25.68 0.62 0.28
CA ALA A 251 -25.98 0.18 1.65
C ALA A 251 -24.74 0.07 2.56
N ALA A 252 -23.54 -0.10 2.01
CA ALA A 252 -22.29 -0.17 2.78
C ALA A 252 -21.75 1.22 3.16
N ARG A 253 -22.25 2.29 2.55
CA ARG A 253 -21.71 3.64 2.74
C ARG A 253 -21.81 4.14 4.18
N PRO A 254 -22.96 4.04 4.89
CA PRO A 254 -23.07 4.59 6.25
C PRO A 254 -22.12 3.93 7.25
N SER A 255 -21.99 2.60 7.21
CA SER A 255 -21.06 1.87 8.09
C SER A 255 -19.60 2.17 7.73
N PHE A 256 -19.30 2.32 6.44
CA PHE A 256 -17.97 2.73 5.98
C PHE A 256 -17.60 4.12 6.50
N LEU A 257 -18.46 5.13 6.34
CA LEU A 257 -18.21 6.48 6.87
C LEU A 257 -18.03 6.48 8.39
N ALA A 258 -18.87 5.73 9.11
CA ALA A 258 -18.76 5.59 10.56
C ALA A 258 -17.40 5.01 11.00
N SER A 259 -16.83 4.08 10.21
CA SER A 259 -15.51 3.51 10.48
C SER A 259 -14.36 4.51 10.31
N LEU A 260 -14.60 5.62 9.62
CA LEU A 260 -13.62 6.69 9.38
C LEU A 260 -13.72 7.83 10.40
N ASN A 261 -14.67 7.79 11.33
CA ASN A 261 -14.85 8.88 12.30
C ASN A 261 -13.55 9.22 13.05
N GLY A 262 -13.22 10.50 13.12
CA GLY A 262 -12.00 10.99 13.76
C GLY A 262 -10.73 10.89 12.91
N SER A 263 -10.84 10.54 11.62
CA SER A 263 -9.71 10.46 10.70
C SER A 263 -9.45 11.73 9.87
N GLY A 264 -10.41 12.67 9.83
CA GLY A 264 -10.36 13.79 8.89
C GLY A 264 -10.45 13.36 7.40
N ALA A 265 -10.95 12.14 7.12
CA ALA A 265 -11.00 11.61 5.77
C ALA A 265 -12.01 12.36 4.89
N VAL A 266 -11.64 12.59 3.63
CA VAL A 266 -12.54 13.07 2.58
C VAL A 266 -12.93 11.90 1.69
N VAL A 267 -14.24 11.63 1.58
CA VAL A 267 -14.78 10.44 0.93
C VAL A 267 -15.56 10.80 -0.32
N GLY A 268 -15.11 10.26 -1.45
CA GLY A 268 -15.71 10.44 -2.76
C GLY A 268 -17.00 9.64 -2.96
N PRO A 269 -17.61 9.77 -4.15
CA PRO A 269 -18.73 8.94 -4.57
C PRO A 269 -18.21 7.56 -4.97
N ALA A 270 -19.02 6.52 -4.75
CA ALA A 270 -18.78 5.23 -5.36
C ALA A 270 -19.03 5.33 -6.87
N ARG A 271 -18.09 4.84 -7.67
CA ARG A 271 -18.17 4.81 -9.13
C ARG A 271 -17.92 3.42 -9.62
N ASP A 272 -18.47 3.06 -10.79
CA ASP A 272 -17.95 1.92 -11.53
C ASP A 272 -16.41 1.98 -11.54
N TRP A 273 -15.76 0.85 -11.29
CA TRP A 273 -14.32 0.83 -11.02
C TRP A 273 -13.50 1.43 -12.16
N LYS A 274 -13.98 1.37 -13.41
CA LYS A 274 -13.33 1.97 -14.59
C LYS A 274 -13.46 3.50 -14.62
N ASN A 275 -14.41 4.05 -13.87
CA ASN A 275 -14.70 5.48 -13.75
C ASN A 275 -14.20 6.11 -12.44
N ALA A 276 -13.33 5.39 -11.72
CA ALA A 276 -12.80 5.80 -10.41
C ALA A 276 -12.11 7.18 -10.42
N LYS A 277 -11.53 7.59 -11.57
CA LYS A 277 -10.94 8.93 -11.79
C LYS A 277 -11.88 10.07 -11.38
N SER A 278 -13.17 9.92 -11.63
CA SER A 278 -14.17 10.94 -11.25
C SER A 278 -14.38 11.05 -9.73
N SER A 279 -14.21 9.94 -9.00
CA SER A 279 -14.25 9.93 -7.54
C SER A 279 -13.04 10.66 -6.95
N ILE A 280 -11.84 10.38 -7.50
CA ILE A 280 -10.59 11.06 -7.12
C ILE A 280 -10.71 12.57 -7.37
N ARG A 281 -11.15 12.98 -8.57
CA ARG A 281 -11.36 14.41 -8.90
C ARG A 281 -12.29 15.11 -7.89
N ARG A 282 -13.37 14.45 -7.46
CA ARG A 282 -14.30 15.03 -6.47
C ARG A 282 -13.63 15.19 -5.11
N VAL A 283 -12.90 14.19 -4.64
CA VAL A 283 -12.17 14.25 -3.37
C VAL A 283 -11.12 15.36 -3.39
N MET A 284 -10.29 15.44 -4.45
CA MET A 284 -9.26 16.47 -4.55
C MET A 284 -9.86 17.88 -4.57
N ARG A 285 -11.02 18.07 -5.20
CA ARG A 285 -11.73 19.36 -5.15
C ARG A 285 -12.23 19.67 -3.74
N ALA A 286 -12.85 18.70 -3.08
CA ALA A 286 -13.38 18.88 -1.73
C ALA A 286 -12.31 19.27 -0.72
N VAL A 287 -11.11 18.69 -0.84
CA VAL A 287 -9.94 19.04 -0.02
C VAL A 287 -9.56 20.52 -0.16
N HIS A 288 -9.71 21.12 -1.35
CA HIS A 288 -9.41 22.55 -1.53
C HIS A 288 -10.52 23.47 -1.00
N VAL A 289 -11.76 22.98 -0.93
CA VAL A 289 -12.93 23.78 -0.50
C VAL A 289 -13.09 23.78 1.02
N ARG A 290 -12.64 22.73 1.72
CA ARG A 290 -12.69 22.66 3.18
C ARG A 290 -11.32 22.32 3.77
N SER A 291 -10.87 23.11 4.74
CA SER A 291 -9.66 22.80 5.50
C SER A 291 -9.80 21.43 6.16
N THR A 292 -8.80 20.58 5.97
CA THR A 292 -8.73 19.24 6.58
C THR A 292 -8.36 19.27 8.08
N ASP A 293 -8.31 20.45 8.70
CA ASP A 293 -8.01 20.62 10.14
C ASP A 293 -9.11 20.11 11.07
N SER A 294 -10.26 19.72 10.52
CA SER A 294 -11.31 19.03 11.27
C SER A 294 -11.08 17.52 11.26
N ALA A 295 -11.12 16.90 12.45
CA ALA A 295 -11.10 15.44 12.58
C ALA A 295 -12.38 14.75 12.03
N ALA A 296 -13.38 15.53 11.59
CA ALA A 296 -14.62 15.02 11.03
C ALA A 296 -14.40 14.42 9.63
N VAL A 297 -15.13 13.33 9.35
CA VAL A 297 -15.19 12.76 8.00
C VAL A 297 -16.04 13.68 7.12
N LEU A 298 -15.55 13.92 5.92
CA LEU A 298 -16.21 14.74 4.93
C LEU A 298 -16.74 13.86 3.79
N ASP A 299 -18.04 13.60 3.77
CA ASP A 299 -18.70 12.92 2.64
C ASP A 299 -19.05 13.92 1.54
N THR A 300 -18.36 13.82 0.39
CA THR A 300 -18.58 14.70 -0.78
C THR A 300 -19.99 14.69 -1.36
N GLU A 301 -20.82 13.70 -1.05
CA GLU A 301 -22.22 13.65 -1.46
C GLU A 301 -23.12 14.62 -0.66
N GLU A 302 -22.65 15.13 0.49
CA GLU A 302 -23.43 16.03 1.35
C GLU A 302 -23.29 17.53 1.00
N PHE A 303 -22.31 17.90 0.16
CA PHE A 303 -22.02 19.31 -0.20
C PHE A 303 -21.74 19.48 -1.70
N LEU A 304 -22.58 18.85 -2.52
CA LEU A 304 -22.51 18.93 -3.99
C LEU A 304 -22.67 20.37 -4.53
N PRO A 305 -23.58 21.23 -4.03
CA PRO A 305 -23.71 22.59 -4.51
C PRO A 305 -22.40 23.39 -4.40
N GLU A 306 -21.71 23.27 -3.25
CA GLU A 306 -20.44 23.92 -2.97
C GLU A 306 -19.36 23.45 -3.94
N LEU A 307 -19.28 22.14 -4.21
CA LEU A 307 -18.34 21.54 -5.16
C LEU A 307 -18.60 21.92 -6.62
N VAL A 308 -19.87 22.12 -6.98
CA VAL A 308 -20.27 22.57 -8.32
C VAL A 308 -19.95 24.04 -8.50
N VAL A 309 -20.28 24.89 -7.53
CA VAL A 309 -20.08 26.34 -7.61
C VAL A 309 -18.60 26.70 -7.53
N SER A 310 -17.81 26.00 -6.71
CA SER A 310 -16.35 26.16 -6.61
C SER A 310 -15.56 25.52 -7.76
N ALA A 311 -16.24 24.94 -8.76
CA ALA A 311 -15.60 24.21 -9.84
C ALA A 311 -14.62 25.03 -10.67
N ASP A 312 -14.96 26.30 -10.84
CA ASP A 312 -14.19 27.30 -11.55
C ASP A 312 -14.24 28.57 -10.69
N ALA A 313 -13.23 28.70 -9.83
CA ALA A 313 -13.17 29.77 -8.83
C ALA A 313 -12.99 31.16 -9.46
N GLU A 314 -12.35 31.24 -10.64
CA GLU A 314 -12.15 32.49 -11.38
C GLU A 314 -13.45 32.93 -12.05
N ALA A 315 -14.12 32.03 -12.78
CA ALA A 315 -15.41 32.33 -13.39
C ALA A 315 -16.47 32.68 -12.34
N LEU A 316 -16.45 32.02 -11.17
CA LEU A 316 -17.33 32.37 -10.05
C LEU A 316 -17.06 33.78 -9.53
N ALA A 317 -15.78 34.18 -9.37
CA ALA A 317 -15.42 35.51 -8.91
C ALA A 317 -15.82 36.60 -9.91
N ASP A 318 -15.62 36.36 -11.21
CA ASP A 318 -16.05 37.25 -12.28
C ASP A 318 -17.57 37.36 -12.37
N LEU A 319 -18.28 36.24 -12.22
CA LEU A 319 -19.74 36.23 -12.13
C LEU A 319 -20.21 37.04 -10.94
N ARG A 320 -19.61 36.85 -9.77
CA ARG A 320 -19.97 37.59 -8.55
C ARG A 320 -19.73 39.08 -8.70
N THR A 321 -18.59 39.48 -9.26
CA THR A 321 -18.27 40.89 -9.55
C THR A 321 -19.30 41.52 -10.46
N ARG A 322 -19.67 40.86 -11.57
CA ARG A 322 -20.69 41.37 -12.51
C ARG A 322 -22.10 41.39 -11.90
N ALA A 323 -22.45 40.38 -11.12
CA ALA A 323 -23.78 40.24 -10.54
C ALA A 323 -24.02 41.25 -9.39
N LEU A 324 -22.97 41.60 -8.63
CA LEU A 324 -23.01 42.57 -7.55
C LEU A 324 -22.62 43.99 -7.96
N ALA A 325 -22.22 44.21 -9.22
CA ALA A 325 -21.88 45.54 -9.75
C ALA A 325 -22.92 46.64 -9.45
N PRO A 326 -24.25 46.38 -9.46
CA PRO A 326 -25.25 47.40 -9.10
C PRO A 326 -25.16 47.92 -7.65
N LEU A 327 -24.43 47.23 -6.77
CA LEU A 327 -24.26 47.63 -5.37
C LEU A 327 -22.93 48.35 -5.12
N VAL A 328 -22.03 48.44 -6.11
CA VAL A 328 -20.63 48.88 -5.91
C VAL A 328 -20.50 50.33 -5.42
N ASP A 329 -21.46 51.19 -5.75
CA ASP A 329 -21.46 52.60 -5.35
C ASP A 329 -21.94 52.83 -3.90
N LEU A 330 -22.39 51.77 -3.22
CA LEU A 330 -22.82 51.83 -1.82
C LEU A 330 -21.63 51.64 -0.88
N SER A 331 -21.76 52.07 0.38
CA SER A 331 -20.76 51.76 1.42
C SER A 331 -20.59 50.25 1.61
N GLU A 332 -19.39 49.79 1.96
CA GLU A 332 -19.08 48.36 2.18
C GLU A 332 -20.09 47.69 3.11
N ALA A 333 -20.42 48.33 4.24
CA ALA A 333 -21.38 47.81 5.19
C ALA A 333 -22.81 47.70 4.61
N ALA A 334 -23.18 48.58 3.67
CA ALA A 334 -24.45 48.46 2.94
C ALA A 334 -24.38 47.35 1.89
N GLN A 335 -23.26 47.19 1.18
CA GLN A 335 -23.05 46.11 0.21
C GLN A 335 -23.18 44.74 0.87
N GLU A 336 -22.52 44.51 2.01
CA GLU A 336 -22.58 43.25 2.75
C GLU A 336 -24.02 42.91 3.15
N ARG A 337 -24.70 43.84 3.85
CA ARG A 337 -26.08 43.61 4.33
C ARG A 337 -27.07 43.40 3.20
N LEU A 338 -26.94 44.12 2.09
CA LEU A 338 -27.83 43.98 0.94
C LEU A 338 -27.53 42.70 0.15
N THR A 339 -26.26 42.29 0.06
CA THR A 339 -25.86 41.01 -0.54
C THR A 339 -26.41 39.83 0.27
N GLU A 340 -26.30 39.88 1.60
CA GLU A 340 -26.89 38.90 2.51
C GLU A 340 -28.42 38.84 2.36
N THR A 341 -29.07 40.01 2.32
CA THR A 341 -30.53 40.09 2.11
C THR A 341 -30.94 39.55 0.75
N LEU A 342 -30.16 39.81 -0.30
CA LEU A 342 -30.43 39.32 -1.65
C LEU A 342 -30.29 37.80 -1.72
N ARG A 343 -29.26 37.23 -1.09
CA ARG A 343 -29.07 35.78 -0.98
C ARG A 343 -30.27 35.12 -0.28
N SER A 344 -30.64 35.60 0.90
CA SER A 344 -31.77 35.05 1.67
C SER A 344 -33.09 35.21 0.88
N TRP A 345 -33.30 36.35 0.21
CA TRP A 345 -34.46 36.57 -0.65
C TRP A 345 -34.54 35.58 -1.82
N LEU A 346 -33.42 35.21 -2.43
CA LEU A 346 -33.38 34.19 -3.49
C LEU A 346 -33.73 32.80 -2.94
N LEU A 347 -33.16 32.42 -1.79
CA LEU A 347 -33.38 31.11 -1.15
C LEU A 347 -34.82 30.91 -0.67
N HIS A 348 -35.46 31.97 -0.17
CA HIS A 348 -36.84 31.95 0.30
C HIS A 348 -37.86 32.36 -0.78
N HIS A 349 -37.45 32.40 -2.04
CA HIS A 349 -38.32 32.75 -3.18
C HIS A 349 -39.09 34.05 -2.99
N GLY A 350 -38.46 35.01 -2.33
CA GLY A 350 -38.98 36.34 -2.06
C GLY A 350 -40.01 36.49 -0.94
N ARG A 351 -40.24 35.43 -0.15
CA ARG A 351 -41.13 35.47 1.02
C ARG A 351 -40.49 36.30 2.14
N ARG A 352 -41.04 37.49 2.37
CA ARG A 352 -40.43 38.50 3.26
C ARG A 352 -40.32 38.07 4.71
N ASP A 353 -41.32 37.34 5.22
CA ASP A 353 -41.33 36.91 6.61
C ASP A 353 -40.30 35.80 6.85
N ASP A 354 -40.12 34.91 5.87
CA ASP A 354 -39.09 33.86 5.90
C ASP A 354 -37.68 34.49 5.87
N VAL A 355 -37.45 35.48 5.00
CA VAL A 355 -36.18 36.25 4.95
C VAL A 355 -35.90 37.00 6.26
N ALA A 356 -36.95 37.55 6.88
CA ALA A 356 -36.82 38.26 8.15
C ALA A 356 -36.44 37.29 9.29
N ALA A 357 -37.03 36.10 9.29
CA ALA A 357 -36.70 35.03 10.24
C ALA A 357 -35.27 34.51 10.04
N ASP A 358 -34.88 34.22 8.80
CA ASP A 358 -33.54 33.73 8.43
C ASP A 358 -32.43 34.70 8.85
N LEU A 359 -32.65 36.01 8.64
CA LEU A 359 -31.68 37.05 8.96
C LEU A 359 -31.84 37.64 10.37
N PHE A 360 -32.75 37.12 11.20
CA PHE A 360 -33.03 37.59 12.56
C PHE A 360 -33.31 39.11 12.65
N VAL A 361 -34.05 39.67 11.69
CA VAL A 361 -34.41 41.10 11.63
C VAL A 361 -35.91 41.31 11.47
N SER A 362 -36.39 42.53 11.72
CA SER A 362 -37.82 42.83 11.56
C SER A 362 -38.27 42.81 10.09
N PRO A 363 -39.54 42.41 9.78
CA PRO A 363 -40.10 42.48 8.43
C PRO A 363 -40.10 43.89 7.81
N SER A 364 -40.07 44.93 8.64
CA SER A 364 -39.91 46.33 8.24
C SER A 364 -38.50 46.62 7.72
N THR A 365 -37.47 46.06 8.37
CA THR A 365 -36.07 46.16 7.92
C THR A 365 -35.88 45.47 6.58
N ILE A 366 -36.43 44.26 6.42
CA ILE A 366 -36.42 43.56 5.12
C ILE A 366 -37.13 44.37 4.04
N ARG A 367 -38.27 45.00 4.36
CA ARG A 367 -38.98 45.87 3.40
C ARG A 367 -38.09 47.00 2.90
N TYR A 368 -37.36 47.64 3.81
CA TYR A 368 -36.45 48.73 3.49
C TYR A 368 -35.29 48.24 2.61
N ARG A 369 -34.61 47.15 3.00
CA ARG A 369 -33.50 46.58 2.24
C ARG A 369 -33.91 46.08 0.85
N LEU A 370 -35.09 45.45 0.73
CA LEU A 370 -35.64 45.02 -0.57
C LEU A 370 -36.01 46.21 -1.47
N ARG A 371 -36.42 47.34 -0.89
CA ARG A 371 -36.64 48.57 -1.67
C ARG A 371 -35.30 49.09 -2.24
N GLN A 372 -34.25 49.12 -1.45
CA GLN A 372 -32.91 49.52 -1.91
C GLN A 372 -32.38 48.57 -3.00
N LEU A 373 -32.58 47.25 -2.85
CA LEU A 373 -32.24 46.28 -3.89
C LEU A 373 -33.00 46.52 -5.19
N ARG A 374 -34.30 46.87 -5.12
CA ARG A 374 -35.09 47.22 -6.31
C ARG A 374 -34.68 48.53 -6.95
N GLU A 375 -34.23 49.50 -6.15
CA GLU A 375 -33.68 50.77 -6.66
C GLU A 375 -32.35 50.52 -7.40
N ALA A 376 -31.48 49.67 -6.86
CA ALA A 376 -30.19 49.35 -7.47
C ALA A 376 -30.30 48.47 -8.72
N TYR A 377 -31.14 47.42 -8.69
CA TYR A 377 -31.25 46.46 -9.78
C TYR A 377 -32.36 46.76 -10.79
N GLY A 378 -33.37 47.56 -10.42
CA GLY A 378 -34.52 47.87 -11.26
C GLY A 378 -35.29 46.62 -11.73
N GLU A 379 -35.65 46.61 -13.01
CA GLU A 379 -36.35 45.48 -13.64
C GLU A 379 -35.51 44.20 -13.75
N ARG A 380 -34.19 44.28 -13.52
CA ARG A 380 -33.30 43.10 -13.59
C ARG A 380 -33.65 42.02 -12.57
N LEU A 381 -34.25 42.37 -11.43
CA LEU A 381 -34.74 41.38 -10.45
C LEU A 381 -35.99 40.61 -10.92
N ARG A 382 -36.55 40.95 -12.08
CA ARG A 382 -37.62 40.19 -12.73
C ARG A 382 -37.13 39.32 -13.89
N ASP A 383 -35.87 39.51 -14.33
CA ASP A 383 -35.28 38.72 -15.40
C ASP A 383 -34.83 37.35 -14.85
N PRO A 384 -35.39 36.23 -15.34
CA PRO A 384 -35.01 34.89 -14.91
C PRO A 384 -33.51 34.60 -15.06
N ARG A 385 -32.84 35.18 -16.06
CA ARG A 385 -31.41 35.00 -16.29
C ARG A 385 -30.59 35.67 -15.19
N VAL A 386 -30.95 36.88 -14.79
CA VAL A 386 -30.27 37.61 -13.71
C VAL A 386 -30.48 36.90 -12.37
N ILE A 387 -31.69 36.37 -12.13
CA ILE A 387 -31.98 35.56 -10.93
C ILE A 387 -31.08 34.32 -10.89
N ALA A 388 -30.91 33.62 -12.01
CA ALA A 388 -30.00 32.48 -12.08
C ALA A 388 -28.54 32.87 -11.81
N GLU A 389 -28.06 33.95 -12.44
CA GLU A 389 -26.70 34.49 -12.23
C GLU A 389 -26.46 34.87 -10.77
N LEU A 390 -27.38 35.59 -10.14
CA LEU A 390 -27.31 35.97 -8.72
C LEU A 390 -27.35 34.74 -7.81
N THR A 391 -28.17 33.74 -8.12
CA THR A 391 -28.26 32.51 -7.32
C THR A 391 -26.92 31.78 -7.30
N VAL A 392 -26.24 31.65 -8.45
CA VAL A 392 -24.92 31.01 -8.54
C VAL A 392 -23.84 31.88 -7.88
N ALA A 393 -23.81 33.19 -8.16
CA ALA A 393 -22.86 34.14 -7.57
C ALA A 393 -22.90 34.18 -6.04
N LEU A 394 -24.08 33.94 -5.48
CA LEU A 394 -24.36 33.96 -4.05
C LEU A 394 -24.56 32.56 -3.47
N ALA A 395 -24.28 31.48 -4.20
CA ALA A 395 -24.45 30.11 -3.69
C ALA A 395 -23.37 29.74 -2.68
N ALA A 396 -22.13 30.19 -2.87
CA ALA A 396 -21.04 29.98 -1.92
C ALA A 396 -21.22 30.92 -0.71
N GLY A 397 -21.37 30.36 0.50
CA GLY A 397 -21.35 31.12 1.76
C GLY A 397 -19.98 31.76 2.02
N SER A 398 -19.93 32.75 2.91
CA SER A 398 -18.69 33.38 3.40
C SER A 398 -17.67 32.35 3.90
N ASP A 399 -18.13 31.19 4.37
CA ASP A 399 -17.30 30.09 4.88
C ASP A 399 -16.38 29.44 3.84
N ILE A 400 -16.73 29.49 2.53
CA ILE A 400 -15.87 28.98 1.46
C ILE A 400 -14.70 29.93 1.18
N GLN A 401 -14.86 31.23 1.48
CA GLN A 401 -13.81 32.23 1.28
C GLN A 401 -12.73 32.16 2.37
N ALA A 402 -13.09 31.77 3.60
CA ALA A 402 -12.15 31.65 4.72
C ALA A 402 -11.10 30.54 4.51
N GLY A 403 -11.47 29.42 3.88
CA GLY A 403 -10.56 28.31 3.59
C GLY A 403 -9.47 28.61 2.55
N ARG A 404 -9.60 29.73 1.80
CA ARG A 404 -8.65 30.15 0.76
C ARG A 404 -7.53 31.05 1.30
N GLN A 405 -7.68 31.60 2.52
CA GLN A 405 -6.64 32.37 3.21
C GLN A 405 -5.69 31.43 3.98
N VAL A 406 -5.03 30.50 3.28
CA VAL A 406 -3.79 29.92 3.82
C VAL A 406 -2.71 30.98 3.64
N THR A 407 -2.42 31.66 4.74
CA THR A 407 -1.35 32.63 4.89
C THR A 407 -0.03 32.04 4.40
N THR A 408 0.52 32.60 3.33
CA THR A 408 1.95 32.48 3.05
C THR A 408 2.68 33.13 4.23
N PRO A 409 3.50 32.41 4.99
CA PRO A 409 4.27 33.05 6.05
C PRO A 409 5.23 34.06 5.41
N PRO A 410 5.47 35.21 6.04
CA PRO A 410 6.46 36.15 5.54
C PRO A 410 7.82 35.47 5.56
N ILE A 411 8.57 35.62 4.47
CA ILE A 411 9.99 35.29 4.41
C ILE A 411 10.67 36.28 5.36
N GLU A 412 10.89 35.88 6.61
CA GLU A 412 11.70 36.65 7.55
C GLU A 412 13.13 36.71 7.01
N GLY A 413 13.56 37.94 6.76
CA GLY A 413 14.88 38.27 6.23
C GLY A 413 15.99 38.07 7.25
N GLU A 414 17.13 37.61 6.71
CA GLU A 414 18.50 37.89 7.15
C GLU A 414 18.70 38.34 8.61
N ASP A 415 18.87 37.35 9.49
CA ASP A 415 19.55 37.55 10.76
C ASP A 415 21.05 37.82 10.49
N ARG A 416 21.43 39.09 10.61
CA ARG A 416 22.84 39.51 10.67
C ARG A 416 23.44 39.03 11.98
N CYS A 417 24.31 38.04 11.88
CA CYS A 417 25.24 37.66 12.94
C CYS A 417 26.35 38.74 13.08
N PRO A 418 26.60 39.33 14.27
CA PRO A 418 27.86 40.00 14.52
C PRO A 418 28.86 38.99 15.10
N MET A 419 29.97 38.77 14.40
CA MET A 419 31.14 38.10 14.96
C MET A 419 31.98 39.11 15.76
N PRO A 420 32.70 38.66 16.80
CA PRO A 420 33.48 39.50 17.72
C PRO A 420 34.72 40.15 17.10
#